data_AF-A0A7Y3KYY0-F1
#
_entry.id   AF-A0A7Y3KYY0-F1
#
_cell.length_a   1.000
_cell.length_b   1.000
_cell.length_c   1.000
_cell.angle_alpha   90.00
_cell.angle_beta   90.00
_cell.angle_gamma   90.00
#
_symmetry.space_group_name_H-M   'P 1'
#
loop_
_entity.id
_entity.type
_entity.pdbx_description
1 polymer ?
#
loop_
_entity_poly.entity_id
_entity_poly.type
_entity_poly.pdbx_seq_one_letter_code
_entity_poly.pdbx_strand_id
1 'polypeptide(L)'
;MSEGLTDHDDHDHGDPMGSARLESFSDGVMAVIITIMAINLHPPTHADWHGLEQRLPDLAIYALSFAAVAIYWNNHHHLLRASTAISAAVMWFNLMLLFWLSLIPVGTQWVAQAPGSHWAATAYAVIYFLCAATYLALTRAIVQANHHDRHIVRALGYDLKGVGSMIFALVVVGLAILSPYLGYLGDVVVATWWVIPDRRLVKSKA
;
A
#
# COMPACT_ATOMS: atom_id res chain seq x y z
N MET A 1 -14.95 -29.19 -50.78
CA MET A 1 -13.52 -29.10 -50.41
C MET A 1 -13.41 -27.86 -49.56
N SER A 2 -13.05 -28.04 -48.29
CA SER A 2 -13.18 -27.08 -47.20
C SER A 2 -11.97 -26.15 -47.15
N GLU A 3 -12.16 -24.86 -47.40
CA GLU A 3 -11.14 -23.82 -47.17
C GLU A 3 -11.77 -22.65 -46.40
N GLY A 4 -11.07 -22.21 -45.36
CA GLY A 4 -11.30 -20.89 -44.75
C GLY A 4 -11.98 -20.87 -43.39
N LEU A 5 -11.56 -21.72 -42.44
CA LEU A 5 -11.65 -21.35 -41.02
C LEU A 5 -10.39 -20.55 -40.71
N THR A 6 -10.51 -19.23 -40.79
CA THR A 6 -9.52 -18.31 -40.21
C THR A 6 -9.50 -18.56 -38.71
N ASP A 7 -8.41 -19.16 -38.26
CA ASP A 7 -8.01 -19.23 -36.87
C ASP A 7 -7.86 -17.79 -36.37
N HIS A 8 -8.87 -17.31 -35.63
CA HIS A 8 -8.75 -16.05 -34.91
C HIS A 8 -7.98 -16.39 -33.64
N ASP A 9 -6.66 -16.44 -33.78
CA ASP A 9 -5.73 -16.38 -32.66
C ASP A 9 -5.93 -15.03 -31.97
N ASP A 10 -6.95 -14.96 -31.12
CA ASP A 10 -7.10 -13.94 -30.08
C ASP A 10 -5.98 -14.19 -29.07
N HIS A 11 -4.77 -13.82 -29.46
CA HIS A 11 -3.72 -13.54 -28.49
C HIS A 11 -4.15 -12.26 -27.76
N ASP A 12 -4.86 -12.45 -26.64
CA ASP A 12 -5.07 -11.46 -25.58
C ASP A 12 -3.72 -11.10 -24.97
N HIS A 13 -2.90 -10.40 -25.77
CA HIS A 13 -1.77 -9.64 -25.30
C HIS A 13 -2.37 -8.49 -24.51
N GLY A 14 -2.54 -8.69 -23.21
CA GLY A 14 -3.09 -7.69 -22.30
C GLY A 14 -2.51 -6.31 -22.62
N ASP A 15 -3.40 -5.35 -22.87
CA ASP A 15 -3.04 -4.04 -23.42
C ASP A 15 -1.98 -3.35 -22.54
N PRO A 16 -0.73 -3.18 -23.04
CA PRO A 16 0.34 -2.50 -22.30
C PRO A 16 -0.05 -1.08 -21.89
N MET A 17 -0.95 -0.43 -22.64
CA MET A 17 -1.48 0.89 -22.28
C MET A 17 -2.36 0.85 -21.03
N GLY A 18 -3.03 -0.29 -20.76
CA GLY A 18 -3.86 -0.49 -19.57
C GLY A 18 -3.07 -0.41 -18.27
N SER A 19 -1.89 -1.03 -18.21
CA SER A 19 -1.02 -1.00 -17.02
C SER A 19 -0.48 0.40 -16.74
N ALA A 20 0.05 1.08 -17.77
CA ALA A 20 0.62 2.42 -17.62
C ALA A 20 -0.43 3.47 -17.19
N ARG A 21 -1.66 3.37 -17.70
CA ARG A 21 -2.77 4.25 -17.29
C ARG A 21 -3.19 3.98 -15.84
N LEU A 22 -3.22 2.72 -15.41
CA LEU A 22 -3.55 2.35 -14.04
C LEU A 22 -2.47 2.80 -13.04
N GLU A 23 -1.20 2.69 -13.42
CA GLU A 23 -0.04 3.22 -12.68
C GLU A 23 -0.20 4.73 -12.50
N SER A 24 -0.37 5.47 -13.60
CA SER A 24 -0.51 6.94 -13.56
C SER A 24 -1.69 7.41 -12.72
N PHE A 25 -2.82 6.70 -12.77
CA PHE A 25 -3.99 7.03 -11.93
C PHE A 25 -3.68 6.81 -10.44
N SER A 26 -3.09 5.66 -10.10
CA SER A 26 -2.73 5.31 -8.73
C SER A 26 -1.70 6.27 -8.14
N ASP A 27 -0.69 6.66 -8.92
CA ASP A 27 0.33 7.65 -8.55
C ASP A 27 -0.31 9.00 -8.20
N GLY A 28 -1.25 9.47 -9.04
CA GLY A 28 -1.99 10.70 -8.78
C GLY A 28 -2.77 10.66 -7.46
N VAL A 29 -3.43 9.53 -7.18
CA VAL A 29 -4.17 9.36 -5.92
C VAL A 29 -3.23 9.35 -4.71
N MET A 30 -2.12 8.61 -4.76
CA MET A 30 -1.15 8.57 -3.65
C MET A 30 -0.46 9.92 -3.41
N ALA A 31 -0.17 10.67 -4.46
CA ALA A 31 0.36 12.04 -4.33
C ALA A 31 -0.63 12.99 -3.63
N VAL A 32 -1.93 12.89 -3.95
CA VAL A 32 -2.98 13.65 -3.26
C VAL A 32 -3.06 13.25 -1.79
N ILE A 33 -2.99 11.95 -1.47
CA ILE A 33 -3.00 11.45 -0.09
C ILE A 33 -1.84 12.05 0.72
N ILE A 34 -0.61 11.99 0.19
CA ILE A 34 0.57 12.58 0.81
C ILE A 34 0.39 14.09 1.05
N THR A 35 -0.17 14.79 0.06
CA THR A 35 -0.41 16.24 0.15
C THR A 35 -1.45 16.57 1.20
N ILE A 36 -2.56 15.82 1.29
CA ILE A 36 -3.59 16.00 2.32
C ILE A 36 -2.97 15.78 3.71
N MET A 37 -2.12 14.76 3.89
CA MET A 37 -1.42 14.57 5.17
C MET A 37 -0.53 15.78 5.51
N ALA A 38 0.23 16.28 4.54
CA ALA A 38 1.14 17.41 4.76
C ALA A 38 0.40 18.71 5.11
N ILE A 39 -0.75 18.98 4.48
CA ILE A 39 -1.58 20.16 4.78
C ILE A 39 -2.18 20.08 6.19
N ASN A 40 -2.44 18.89 6.71
CA ASN A 40 -2.98 18.70 8.07
C ASN A 40 -1.91 18.78 9.17
N LEU A 41 -0.63 18.91 8.82
CA LEU A 41 0.44 19.12 9.79
C LEU A 41 0.55 20.61 10.13
N HIS A 42 0.16 20.98 11.34
CA HIS A 42 0.10 22.37 11.77
C HIS A 42 1.40 22.81 12.46
N PRO A 43 1.87 24.05 12.23
CA PRO A 43 3.01 24.60 12.97
C PRO A 43 2.68 24.77 14.46
N PRO A 44 3.69 24.82 15.34
CA PRO A 44 3.49 25.07 16.76
C PRO A 44 2.88 26.45 17.01
N THR A 45 2.08 26.56 18.07
CA THR A 45 1.41 27.83 18.45
C THR A 45 2.41 28.88 18.93
N HIS A 46 3.52 28.44 19.51
CA HIS A 46 4.61 29.29 19.99
C HIS A 46 5.87 29.02 19.17
N ALA A 47 6.58 30.08 18.79
CA ALA A 47 7.83 30.02 18.03
C ALA A 47 9.04 29.81 18.96
N ASP A 48 8.93 28.83 19.85
CA ASP A 48 9.97 28.46 20.81
C ASP A 48 10.15 26.94 20.86
N TRP A 49 11.18 26.50 21.59
CA TRP A 49 11.48 25.07 21.74
C TRP A 49 10.31 24.30 22.36
N HIS A 50 9.62 24.90 23.32
CA HIS A 50 8.52 24.27 24.02
C HIS A 50 7.32 24.01 23.10
N GLY A 51 6.98 24.97 22.23
CA GLY A 51 5.96 24.78 21.20
C GLY A 51 6.30 23.64 20.25
N LEU A 52 7.56 23.51 19.84
CA LEU A 52 8.01 22.42 18.97
C LEU A 52 7.93 21.05 19.67
N GLU A 53 8.38 20.96 20.92
CA GLU A 53 8.37 19.72 21.71
C GLU A 53 6.96 19.14 21.82
N GLN A 54 5.94 20.00 22.03
CA GLN A 54 4.53 19.58 22.08
C GLN A 54 4.02 18.99 20.76
N ARG A 55 4.63 19.32 19.61
CA ARG A 55 4.23 18.84 18.28
C ARG A 55 5.03 17.65 17.78
N LEU A 56 6.08 17.23 18.48
CA LEU A 56 6.87 16.06 18.11
C LEU A 56 6.04 14.78 17.94
N PRO A 57 5.04 14.48 18.80
CA PRO A 57 4.18 13.31 18.60
C PRO A 57 3.38 13.38 17.29
N ASP A 58 2.79 14.54 16.97
CA ASP A 58 2.05 14.75 15.72
C ASP A 58 2.95 14.54 14.51
N LEU A 59 4.17 15.09 14.56
CA LEU A 59 5.17 14.94 13.50
C LEU A 59 5.60 13.47 13.35
N ALA A 60 5.75 12.73 14.44
CA ALA A 60 6.14 11.31 14.41
C ALA A 60 5.05 10.44 13.76
N ILE A 61 3.79 10.67 14.10
CA ILE A 61 2.65 9.96 13.50
C ILE A 61 2.48 10.34 12.03
N TYR A 62 2.65 11.63 11.69
CA TYR A 62 2.72 12.06 10.30
C TYR A 62 3.84 11.36 9.53
N ALA A 63 5.05 11.30 10.09
CA ALA A 63 6.22 10.68 9.44
C ALA A 63 6.00 9.16 9.23
N LEU A 64 5.40 8.48 10.21
CA LEU A 64 5.01 7.07 10.09
C LEU A 64 4.00 6.88 8.94
N SER A 65 2.96 7.71 8.88
CA SER A 65 1.97 7.66 7.81
C SER A 65 2.53 7.97 6.44
N PHE A 66 3.38 8.99 6.34
CA PHE A 66 4.09 9.34 5.12
C PHE A 66 4.95 8.15 4.65
N ALA A 67 5.75 7.58 5.54
CA ALA A 67 6.59 6.44 5.23
C ALA A 67 5.75 5.24 4.75
N ALA A 68 4.63 4.95 5.41
CA ALA A 68 3.72 3.89 5.00
C ALA A 68 3.19 4.10 3.57
N VAL A 69 2.66 5.29 3.24
CA VAL A 69 2.16 5.58 1.88
C VAL A 69 3.29 5.53 0.86
N ALA A 70 4.48 6.06 1.17
CA ALA A 70 5.64 6.00 0.28
C ALA A 70 6.12 4.57 0.03
N ILE A 71 6.08 3.70 1.04
CA ILE A 71 6.38 2.27 0.91
C ILE A 71 5.36 1.59 -0.01
N TYR A 72 4.07 1.85 0.19
CA TYR A 72 3.03 1.31 -0.68
C TYR A 72 3.21 1.78 -2.12
N TRP A 73 3.45 3.07 -2.33
CA TRP A 73 3.73 3.64 -3.63
C TRP A 73 4.93 2.96 -4.30
N ASN A 74 6.07 2.85 -3.60
CA ASN A 74 7.26 2.24 -4.15
C ASN A 74 7.02 0.78 -4.57
N ASN A 75 6.37 -0.02 -3.71
CA ASN A 75 6.08 -1.42 -4.01
C ASN A 75 5.05 -1.57 -5.13
N HIS A 76 4.00 -0.74 -5.12
CA HIS A 76 2.93 -0.71 -6.13
C HIS A 76 3.45 -0.30 -7.50
N HIS A 77 4.30 0.72 -7.57
CA HIS A 77 4.97 1.17 -8.78
C HIS A 77 5.79 0.05 -9.43
N HIS A 78 6.61 -0.64 -8.63
CA HIS A 78 7.36 -1.79 -9.10
C HIS A 78 6.47 -2.97 -9.53
N LEU A 79 5.37 -3.20 -8.82
CA LEU A 79 4.41 -4.27 -9.11
C LEU A 79 3.68 -4.04 -10.45
N LEU A 80 3.16 -2.84 -10.70
CA LEU A 80 2.45 -2.53 -11.95
C LEU A 80 3.40 -2.48 -13.15
N ARG A 81 4.62 -1.94 -13.00
CA ARG A 81 5.63 -1.96 -14.06
C ARG A 81 6.06 -3.36 -14.47
N ALA A 82 6.00 -4.32 -13.55
CA ALA A 82 6.28 -5.71 -13.85
C ALA A 82 5.09 -6.42 -14.51
N SER A 83 3.87 -5.85 -14.48
CA SER A 83 2.66 -6.47 -15.02
C SER A 83 2.50 -6.18 -16.51
N THR A 84 2.27 -7.23 -17.31
CA THR A 84 2.02 -7.13 -18.76
C THR A 84 0.53 -7.11 -19.09
N ALA A 85 -0.31 -7.77 -18.28
CA ALA A 85 -1.76 -7.85 -18.48
C ALA A 85 -2.52 -7.31 -17.26
N ILE A 86 -3.62 -6.60 -17.51
CA ILE A 86 -4.51 -6.05 -16.48
C ILE A 86 -5.91 -6.65 -16.66
N SER A 87 -6.36 -7.43 -15.67
CA SER A 87 -7.71 -7.99 -15.64
C SER A 87 -8.69 -7.10 -14.85
N ALA A 88 -9.99 -7.36 -14.99
CA ALA A 88 -11.01 -6.68 -14.19
C ALA A 88 -10.80 -6.85 -12.67
N ALA A 89 -10.30 -8.01 -12.24
CA ALA A 89 -9.98 -8.25 -10.83
C ALA A 89 -8.83 -7.35 -10.34
N VAL A 90 -7.79 -7.17 -11.16
CA VAL A 90 -6.68 -6.23 -10.86
C VAL A 90 -7.21 -4.82 -10.68
N MET A 91 -8.11 -4.37 -11.55
CA MET A 91 -8.74 -3.04 -11.46
C MET A 91 -9.48 -2.85 -10.13
N TRP A 92 -10.32 -3.81 -9.74
CA TRP A 92 -11.09 -3.73 -8.50
C TRP A 92 -10.21 -3.73 -7.26
N PHE A 93 -9.23 -4.63 -7.17
CA PHE A 93 -8.34 -4.65 -6.01
C PHE A 93 -7.42 -3.43 -5.95
N ASN A 94 -7.05 -2.86 -7.10
CA ASN A 94 -6.35 -1.58 -7.14
C ASN A 94 -7.20 -0.45 -6.53
N LEU A 95 -8.47 -0.33 -6.94
CA LEU A 95 -9.38 0.67 -6.37
C LEU A 95 -9.62 0.48 -4.88
N MET A 96 -9.76 -0.78 -4.41
CA MET A 96 -9.91 -1.06 -2.99
C MET A 96 -8.66 -0.67 -2.20
N LEU A 97 -7.46 -0.96 -2.71
CA LEU A 97 -6.20 -0.52 -2.09
C LEU A 97 -6.16 1.01 -1.99
N LEU A 98 -6.42 1.72 -3.09
CA LEU A 98 -6.43 3.18 -3.12
C LEU A 98 -7.47 3.77 -2.15
N PHE A 99 -8.63 3.14 -2.02
CA PHE A 99 -9.64 3.53 -1.05
C PHE A 99 -9.10 3.47 0.38
N TRP A 100 -8.50 2.35 0.80
CA TRP A 100 -7.95 2.23 2.16
C TRP A 100 -6.77 3.17 2.40
N LEU A 101 -5.88 3.33 1.40
CA LEU A 101 -4.80 4.32 1.47
C LEU A 101 -5.35 5.74 1.65
N SER A 102 -6.48 6.07 1.01
CA SER A 102 -7.11 7.40 1.13
C SER A 102 -7.65 7.72 2.52
N LEU A 103 -7.82 6.71 3.39
CA LEU A 103 -8.24 6.89 4.78
C LEU A 103 -7.07 7.09 5.75
N ILE A 104 -5.83 6.86 5.33
CA ILE A 104 -4.64 7.09 6.16
C ILE A 104 -4.59 8.52 6.72
N PRO A 105 -4.86 9.60 5.95
CA PRO A 105 -4.84 10.95 6.50
C PRO A 105 -5.83 11.15 7.66
N VAL A 106 -7.02 10.57 7.54
CA VAL A 106 -8.06 10.63 8.59
C VAL A 106 -7.58 9.89 9.84
N GLY A 107 -7.05 8.69 9.69
CA GLY A 107 -6.49 7.91 10.81
C GLY A 107 -5.32 8.63 11.49
N THR A 108 -4.42 9.23 10.69
CA THR A 108 -3.26 10.02 11.16
C THR A 108 -3.72 11.19 12.03
N GLN A 109 -4.69 11.95 11.54
CA GLN A 109 -5.22 13.10 12.26
C GLN A 109 -5.97 12.68 13.53
N TRP A 110 -6.71 11.58 13.49
CA TRP A 110 -7.43 11.08 14.66
C TRP A 110 -6.46 10.63 15.77
N VAL A 111 -5.38 9.94 15.40
CA VAL A 111 -4.31 9.57 16.34
C VAL A 111 -3.62 10.82 16.90
N ALA A 112 -3.29 11.81 16.06
CA ALA A 112 -2.67 13.06 16.52
C ALA A 112 -3.55 13.81 17.54
N GLN A 113 -4.87 13.84 17.34
CA GLN A 113 -5.80 14.48 18.28
C GLN A 113 -5.99 13.71 19.58
N ALA A 114 -5.85 12.39 19.56
CA ALA A 114 -6.03 11.53 20.73
C ALA A 114 -5.04 10.35 20.77
N PRO A 115 -3.73 10.60 21.04
CA PRO A 115 -2.70 9.56 20.98
C PRO A 115 -2.89 8.44 22.02
N GLY A 116 -3.60 8.71 23.11
CA GLY A 116 -3.94 7.71 24.13
C GLY A 116 -5.24 6.96 23.86
N SER A 117 -5.92 7.20 22.75
CA SER A 117 -7.22 6.59 22.46
C SER A 117 -7.07 5.21 21.82
N HIS A 118 -7.64 4.19 22.48
CA HIS A 118 -7.72 2.83 21.95
C HIS A 118 -8.48 2.79 20.62
N TRP A 119 -9.52 3.61 20.45
CA TRP A 119 -10.31 3.64 19.23
C TRP A 119 -9.55 4.28 18.07
N ALA A 120 -8.81 5.37 18.32
CA ALA A 120 -7.99 6.00 17.29
C ALA A 120 -6.87 5.06 16.83
N ALA A 121 -6.17 4.42 17.77
CA ALA A 121 -5.13 3.44 17.47
C ALA A 121 -5.68 2.22 16.73
N THR A 122 -6.81 1.68 17.16
CA THR A 122 -7.43 0.50 16.52
C THR A 122 -7.90 0.83 15.11
N ALA A 123 -8.55 1.98 14.90
CA ALA A 123 -8.98 2.40 13.56
C ALA A 123 -7.78 2.58 12.62
N TYR A 124 -6.70 3.18 13.11
CA TYR A 124 -5.46 3.35 12.36
C TYR A 124 -4.81 2.01 11.97
N ALA A 125 -4.68 1.07 12.92
CA ALA A 125 -4.18 -0.27 12.66
C ALA A 125 -5.07 -1.06 11.68
N VAL A 126 -6.40 -0.90 11.77
CA VAL A 126 -7.35 -1.54 10.84
C VAL A 126 -7.17 -1.02 9.42
N ILE A 127 -6.95 0.30 9.24
CA ILE A 127 -6.67 0.87 7.92
C ILE A 127 -5.42 0.22 7.32
N TYR A 128 -4.33 0.10 8.09
CA TYR A 128 -3.10 -0.56 7.62
C TYR A 128 -3.28 -2.06 7.34
N PHE A 129 -4.01 -2.78 8.19
CA PHE A 129 -4.35 -4.17 7.92
C PHE A 129 -5.11 -4.32 6.59
N LEU A 130 -6.09 -3.45 6.33
CA LEU A 130 -6.87 -3.50 5.09
C LEU A 130 -6.07 -3.09 3.87
N CYS A 131 -5.14 -2.14 4.01
CA CYS A 131 -4.15 -1.83 2.97
C CYS A 131 -3.28 -3.05 2.67
N ALA A 132 -2.77 -3.76 3.69
CA ALA A 132 -1.94 -4.96 3.51
C ALA A 132 -2.74 -6.11 2.86
N ALA A 133 -3.98 -6.34 3.31
CA ALA A 133 -4.84 -7.39 2.77
C ALA A 133 -5.21 -7.13 1.30
N THR A 134 -5.57 -5.89 0.96
CA THR A 134 -5.91 -5.52 -0.42
C THR A 134 -4.69 -5.48 -1.33
N TYR A 135 -3.52 -5.05 -0.84
CA TYR A 135 -2.26 -5.13 -1.59
C TYR A 135 -1.88 -6.58 -1.94
N LEU A 136 -2.04 -7.49 -0.97
CA LEU A 136 -1.81 -8.92 -1.20
C LEU A 136 -2.82 -9.50 -2.20
N ALA A 137 -4.09 -9.11 -2.12
CA ALA A 137 -5.11 -9.50 -3.09
C ALA A 137 -4.81 -8.97 -4.50
N LEU A 138 -4.37 -7.72 -4.61
CA LEU A 138 -3.91 -7.10 -5.86
C LEU A 138 -2.73 -7.87 -6.46
N THR A 139 -1.73 -8.18 -5.64
CA THR A 139 -0.55 -8.96 -6.07
C THR A 139 -0.96 -10.32 -6.62
N ARG A 140 -1.87 -11.03 -5.95
CA ARG A 140 -2.41 -12.31 -6.45
C ARG A 140 -3.20 -12.18 -7.73
N ALA A 141 -4.02 -11.13 -7.86
CA ALA A 141 -4.77 -10.86 -9.08
C ALA A 141 -3.85 -10.58 -10.28
N ILE A 142 -2.74 -9.87 -10.05
CA ILE A 142 -1.71 -9.62 -11.07
C ILE A 142 -1.01 -10.92 -11.47
N VAL A 143 -0.61 -11.75 -10.50
CA VAL A 143 0.01 -13.06 -10.79
C VAL A 143 -0.94 -13.95 -11.60
N GLN A 144 -2.24 -13.95 -11.27
CA GLN A 144 -3.25 -14.71 -12.01
C GLN A 144 -3.47 -14.16 -13.43
N ALA A 145 -3.52 -12.84 -13.60
CA ALA A 145 -3.65 -12.21 -14.92
C ALA A 145 -2.42 -12.47 -15.82
N ASN A 146 -1.23 -12.59 -15.22
CA ASN A 146 0.03 -12.78 -15.90
C ASN A 146 0.58 -14.22 -15.79
N HIS A 147 -0.29 -15.22 -15.59
CA HIS A 147 0.13 -16.61 -15.33
C HIS A 147 0.96 -17.25 -16.45
N HIS A 148 0.84 -16.76 -17.68
CA HIS A 148 1.66 -17.18 -18.83
C HIS A 148 3.11 -16.68 -18.73
N ASP A 149 3.37 -15.59 -18.00
CA ASP A 149 4.70 -15.03 -17.79
C ASP A 149 5.40 -15.72 -16.60
N ARG A 150 6.27 -16.68 -16.94
CA ARG A 150 7.05 -17.45 -15.96
C ARG A 150 7.98 -16.57 -15.11
N HIS A 151 8.40 -15.41 -15.62
CA HIS A 151 9.27 -14.50 -14.88
C HIS A 151 8.47 -13.83 -13.74
N ILE A 152 7.28 -13.32 -14.05
CA ILE A 152 6.38 -12.70 -13.06
C ILE A 152 5.94 -13.73 -12.01
N VAL A 153 5.50 -14.92 -12.44
CA VAL A 153 5.05 -15.97 -11.52
C VAL A 153 6.18 -16.43 -10.59
N ARG A 154 7.43 -16.54 -11.09
CA ARG A 154 8.56 -16.93 -10.24
C ARG A 154 8.98 -15.82 -9.28
N ALA A 155 8.92 -14.56 -9.71
CA ALA A 155 9.29 -13.41 -8.88
C ALA A 155 8.26 -13.11 -7.77
N LEU A 156 6.97 -13.27 -8.06
CA LEU A 156 5.86 -12.87 -7.19
C LEU A 156 5.04 -14.03 -6.61
N GLY A 157 5.21 -15.27 -7.09
CA GLY A 157 4.33 -16.40 -6.76
C GLY A 157 4.36 -16.86 -5.30
N TYR A 158 5.45 -16.60 -4.56
CA TYR A 158 5.56 -16.93 -3.13
C TYR A 158 5.64 -15.67 -2.27
N ASP A 159 4.54 -14.91 -2.15
CA ASP A 159 4.50 -13.67 -1.36
C ASP A 159 4.46 -13.90 0.18
N LEU A 160 5.51 -14.55 0.70
CA LEU A 160 5.70 -14.77 2.14
C LEU A 160 5.82 -13.45 2.91
N LYS A 161 6.45 -12.43 2.31
CA LYS A 161 6.61 -11.10 2.92
C LYS A 161 5.25 -10.41 3.04
N GLY A 162 4.45 -10.39 1.98
CA GLY A 162 3.08 -9.88 1.98
C GLY A 162 2.18 -10.61 2.98
N VAL A 163 2.14 -11.94 2.94
CA VAL A 163 1.33 -12.75 3.87
C VAL A 163 1.76 -12.53 5.32
N GLY A 164 3.07 -12.59 5.60
CA GLY A 164 3.61 -12.38 6.94
C GLY A 164 3.29 -10.99 7.49
N SER A 165 3.44 -9.95 6.66
CA SER A 165 3.11 -8.59 7.06
C SER A 165 1.61 -8.37 7.26
N MET A 166 0.74 -8.98 6.45
CA MET A 166 -0.71 -8.91 6.63
C MET A 166 -1.16 -9.59 7.93
N ILE A 167 -0.62 -10.78 8.24
CA ILE A 167 -0.91 -11.46 9.50
C ILE A 167 -0.40 -10.63 10.67
N PHE A 168 0.82 -10.08 10.57
CA PHE A 168 1.35 -9.22 11.61
C PHE A 168 0.50 -7.96 11.79
N ALA A 169 0.05 -7.30 10.71
CA ALA A 169 -0.87 -6.16 10.80
C ALA A 169 -2.19 -6.53 11.50
N LEU A 170 -2.72 -7.73 11.29
CA LEU A 170 -3.89 -8.22 12.04
C LEU A 170 -3.59 -8.39 13.54
N VAL A 171 -2.39 -8.85 13.89
CA VAL A 171 -1.93 -8.89 15.29
C VAL A 171 -1.83 -7.48 15.87
N VAL A 172 -1.32 -6.51 15.09
CA VAL A 172 -1.23 -5.10 15.51
C VAL A 172 -2.61 -4.53 15.81
N VAL A 173 -3.64 -4.87 15.04
CA VAL A 173 -5.04 -4.51 15.37
C VAL A 173 -5.43 -5.03 16.77
N GLY A 174 -5.13 -6.30 17.07
CA GLY A 174 -5.39 -6.87 18.39
C GLY A 174 -4.59 -6.17 19.51
N LEU A 175 -3.33 -5.83 19.24
CA LEU A 175 -2.48 -5.09 20.19
C LEU A 175 -2.98 -3.66 20.44
N ALA A 176 -3.47 -2.97 19.41
CA ALA A 176 -4.01 -1.62 19.51
C ALA A 176 -5.25 -1.53 20.42
N ILE A 177 -6.05 -2.60 20.45
CA ILE A 177 -7.19 -2.72 21.37
C ILE A 177 -6.70 -2.80 22.82
N LEU A 178 -5.61 -3.52 23.08
CA LEU A 178 -5.03 -3.68 24.42
C LEU A 178 -4.27 -2.43 24.89
N SER A 179 -3.51 -1.81 23.99
CA SER A 179 -2.73 -0.60 24.27
C SER A 179 -2.47 0.18 22.97
N PRO A 180 -2.85 1.47 22.91
CA PRO A 180 -2.57 2.33 21.75
C PRO A 180 -1.09 2.30 21.33
N TYR A 181 -0.20 2.37 22.32
CA TYR A 181 1.25 2.41 22.10
C TYR A 181 1.81 1.09 21.55
N LEU A 182 1.24 -0.06 21.93
CA LEU A 182 1.61 -1.34 21.32
C LEU A 182 1.16 -1.41 19.85
N GLY A 183 0.01 -0.81 19.54
CA GLY A 183 -0.45 -0.60 18.16
C GLY A 183 0.58 0.18 17.34
N TYR A 184 0.93 1.38 17.80
CA TYR A 184 1.89 2.25 17.08
C TYR A 184 3.27 1.61 16.94
N LEU A 185 3.76 0.90 17.98
CA LEU A 185 5.01 0.16 17.90
C LEU A 185 4.94 -0.94 16.83
N GLY A 186 3.81 -1.64 16.76
CA GLY A 186 3.52 -2.63 15.73
C GLY A 186 3.57 -2.03 14.32
N ASP A 187 2.93 -0.88 14.13
CA ASP A 187 2.92 -0.17 12.83
C ASP A 187 4.34 0.26 12.40
N VAL A 188 5.15 0.76 13.34
CA VAL A 188 6.57 1.08 13.09
C VAL A 188 7.37 -0.16 12.69
N VAL A 189 7.12 -1.30 13.33
CA VAL A 189 7.78 -2.57 12.97
C VAL A 189 7.39 -3.02 11.55
N VAL A 190 6.11 -2.89 11.17
CA VAL A 190 5.67 -3.17 9.79
C VAL A 190 6.36 -2.24 8.80
N ALA A 191 6.35 -0.93 9.07
CA ALA A 191 6.96 0.06 8.20
C ALA A 191 8.45 -0.25 7.99
N THR A 192 9.21 -0.46 9.07
CA THR A 192 10.64 -0.76 9.01
C THR A 192 10.95 -2.09 8.30
N TRP A 193 10.13 -3.13 8.47
CA TRP A 193 10.25 -4.36 7.69
C TRP A 193 10.16 -4.06 6.18
N TRP A 194 9.25 -3.18 5.77
CA TRP A 194 9.06 -2.84 4.37
C TRP A 194 9.99 -1.76 3.82
N VAL A 195 10.67 -0.97 4.66
CA VAL A 195 11.71 -0.01 4.22
C VAL A 195 12.80 -0.71 3.42
N ILE A 196 13.16 -1.95 3.78
CA ILE A 196 14.07 -2.76 2.97
C ILE A 196 13.28 -3.27 1.76
N PRO A 197 13.55 -2.77 0.53
CA PRO A 197 12.75 -3.09 -0.64
C PRO A 197 12.78 -4.59 -0.89
N ASP A 198 11.65 -5.16 -1.31
CA ASP A 198 11.61 -6.57 -1.62
C ASP A 198 12.54 -6.85 -2.80
N ARG A 199 13.64 -7.58 -2.53
CA ARG A 199 14.71 -7.87 -3.50
C ARG A 199 14.21 -8.65 -4.73
N ARG A 200 12.98 -9.16 -4.68
CA ARG A 200 12.27 -9.84 -5.77
C ARG A 200 11.97 -8.91 -6.94
N LEU A 201 11.65 -7.64 -6.68
CA LEU A 201 11.26 -6.66 -7.70
C LEU A 201 12.48 -6.01 -8.39
N VAL A 202 13.63 -6.00 -7.72
CA VAL A 202 14.88 -5.39 -8.23
C VAL A 202 15.60 -6.29 -9.25
N LYS A 203 15.40 -7.61 -9.20
CA LYS A 203 16.09 -8.56 -10.08
C LYS A 203 15.42 -8.80 -11.43
N SER A 204 14.29 -8.15 -11.73
CA SER A 204 13.55 -8.31 -12.98
C SER A 204 14.22 -7.71 -14.24
N LYS A 205 15.41 -7.10 -14.10
CA LYS A 205 16.12 -6.42 -15.20
C LYS A 205 17.61 -6.76 -15.29
N ALA A 206 18.07 -7.84 -14.65
CA ALA A 206 19.45 -8.30 -14.79
C ALA A 206 19.53 -9.59 -15.61
#